data_AF-A0A7K8CF30-F1
#
_entry.id   AF-A0A7K8CF30-F1
#
_cell.length_a   1.000
_cell.length_b   1.000
_cell.length_c   1.000
_cell.angle_alpha   90.00
_cell.angle_beta   90.00
_cell.angle_gamma   90.00
#
_symmetry.space_group_name_H-M   'P 1'
#
loop_
_entity.id
_entity.type
_entity.pdbx_description
1 polymer ?
#
loop_
_entity_poly.entity_id
_entity_poly.type
_entity_poly.pdbx_seq_one_letter_code
_entity_poly.pdbx_strand_id
1 'polypeptide(L)'
;PAAFPFLPAGFPAESEESGSLLQRAVAVLQSSYLDSTSQDGFQYSQAILVENDLFLSELKAFARAKEAAGYSQEELRETFAFLLFDKEEEAKEVCQTGLRVNSSSISTLGDPAKGVYISKHADCLHPRPWQHGKSGYIVICKLIKVK
;
A
#
# COMPACT_ATOMS: atom_id res chain seq x y z
N PRO A 1 54.76 11.89 6.06
CA PRO A 1 53.73 12.14 5.04
C PRO A 1 52.97 10.84 4.69
N ALA A 2 51.83 10.62 5.36
CA ALA A 2 50.91 9.53 5.05
C ALA A 2 49.61 10.16 4.56
N ALA A 3 49.29 9.94 3.28
CA ALA A 3 48.08 10.41 2.64
C ALA A 3 46.91 9.51 3.06
N PHE A 4 45.85 10.13 3.60
CA PHE A 4 44.54 9.51 3.75
C PHE A 4 43.84 9.45 2.39
N PRO A 5 43.24 8.33 1.97
CA PRO A 5 42.31 8.36 0.85
C PRO A 5 40.96 8.88 1.36
N PHE A 6 40.59 10.08 0.90
CA PHE A 6 39.21 10.57 0.90
C PHE A 6 38.40 9.67 -0.06
N LEU A 7 37.49 8.86 0.48
CA LEU A 7 36.41 8.29 -0.31
C LEU A 7 35.26 9.32 -0.35
N PRO A 8 34.74 9.70 -1.54
CA PRO A 8 33.54 10.52 -1.62
C PRO A 8 32.35 9.72 -1.08
N ALA A 9 31.51 10.40 -0.30
CA ALA A 9 30.29 9.86 0.31
C ALA A 9 29.46 9.11 -0.73
N GLY A 10 29.53 7.79 -0.67
CA GLY A 10 28.65 6.90 -1.40
C GLY A 10 27.23 7.08 -0.88
N PHE A 11 26.28 7.03 -1.81
CA PHE A 11 24.88 6.75 -1.54
C PHE A 11 24.78 5.61 -0.53
N PRO A 12 23.84 5.67 0.45
CA PRO A 12 23.70 4.60 1.42
C PRO A 12 23.52 3.28 0.68
N ALA A 13 24.34 2.30 1.07
CA ALA A 13 24.27 0.93 0.57
C ALA A 13 22.80 0.51 0.52
N GLU A 14 22.34 0.08 -0.65
CA GLU A 14 21.04 -0.55 -0.82
C GLU A 14 21.02 -1.79 0.09
N SER A 15 20.45 -1.62 1.28
CA SER A 15 20.33 -2.66 2.28
C SER A 15 19.71 -3.89 1.65
N GLU A 16 20.28 -5.06 1.95
CA GLU A 16 19.75 -6.39 1.65
C GLU A 16 18.26 -6.54 2.08
N GLU A 17 17.80 -5.71 3.03
CA GLU A 17 16.42 -5.57 3.46
C GLU A 17 15.47 -4.96 2.41
N SER A 18 15.95 -4.04 1.57
CA SER A 18 15.13 -3.41 0.52
C SER A 18 14.70 -4.41 -0.55
N GLY A 19 15.57 -5.37 -0.88
CA GLY A 19 15.28 -6.43 -1.85
C GLY A 19 14.21 -7.41 -1.34
N SER A 20 14.29 -7.82 -0.08
CA SER A 20 13.32 -8.75 0.52
C SER A 20 11.95 -8.09 0.76
N LEU A 21 11.95 -6.80 1.14
CA LEU A 21 10.73 -6.00 1.33
C LEU A 21 10.01 -5.78 -0.01
N LEU A 22 10.75 -5.38 -1.05
CA LEU A 22 10.21 -5.24 -2.41
C LEU A 22 9.62 -6.57 -2.90
N GLN A 23 10.35 -7.68 -2.80
CA GLN A 23 9.82 -8.99 -3.20
C GLN A 23 8.53 -9.34 -2.46
N ARG A 24 8.45 -9.09 -1.17
CA ARG A 24 7.25 -9.38 -0.36
C ARG A 24 6.07 -8.48 -0.75
N ALA A 25 6.32 -7.19 -0.98
CA ALA A 25 5.30 -6.26 -1.46
C ALA A 25 4.78 -6.68 -2.85
N VAL A 26 5.69 -7.03 -3.77
CA VAL A 26 5.34 -7.53 -5.11
C VAL A 26 4.54 -8.82 -5.02
N ALA A 27 4.91 -9.76 -4.15
CA ALA A 27 4.14 -10.98 -3.95
C ALA A 27 2.70 -10.70 -3.46
N VAL A 28 2.51 -9.73 -2.56
CA VAL A 28 1.17 -9.32 -2.10
C VAL A 28 0.36 -8.72 -3.25
N LEU A 29 0.98 -7.84 -4.06
CA LEU A 29 0.35 -7.22 -5.23
C LEU A 29 -0.10 -8.30 -6.24
N GLN A 30 0.84 -9.16 -6.64
CA GLN A 30 0.60 -10.25 -7.60
C GLN A 30 -0.44 -11.26 -7.13
N SER A 31 -0.45 -11.60 -5.83
CA SER A 31 -1.47 -12.49 -5.25
C SER A 31 -2.88 -11.87 -5.23
N SER A 32 -2.97 -10.55 -5.35
CA SER A 32 -4.23 -9.81 -5.33
C SER A 32 -4.67 -9.34 -6.71
N TYR A 33 -3.97 -9.73 -7.79
CA TYR A 33 -4.42 -9.45 -9.14
C TYR A 33 -5.70 -10.21 -9.46
N LEU A 34 -6.59 -9.52 -10.17
CA LEU A 34 -7.79 -10.13 -10.73
C LEU A 34 -7.41 -10.98 -11.96
N ASP A 35 -6.44 -10.52 -12.76
CA ASP A 35 -5.92 -11.24 -13.91
C ASP A 35 -4.41 -11.54 -13.80
N SER A 36 -4.04 -12.81 -13.99
CA SER A 36 -2.65 -13.27 -13.89
C SER A 36 -1.74 -12.74 -15.01
N THR A 37 -2.29 -12.36 -16.16
CA THR A 37 -1.51 -11.81 -17.28
C THR A 37 -1.04 -10.37 -17.01
N SER A 38 -1.66 -9.69 -16.04
CA SER A 38 -1.23 -8.37 -15.56
C SER A 38 0.16 -8.37 -14.93
N GLN A 39 0.74 -9.53 -14.58
CA GLN A 39 2.09 -9.62 -14.01
C GLN A 39 3.18 -9.06 -14.92
N ASP A 40 3.03 -9.19 -16.25
CA ASP A 40 4.01 -8.68 -17.20
C ASP A 40 3.85 -7.17 -17.48
N GLY A 41 2.72 -6.58 -17.09
CA GLY A 41 2.37 -5.19 -17.36
C GLY A 41 2.92 -4.17 -16.35
N PHE A 42 3.44 -4.61 -15.20
CA PHE A 42 3.91 -3.72 -14.14
C PHE A 42 5.34 -4.06 -13.71
N GLN A 43 6.18 -3.02 -13.62
CA GLN A 43 7.53 -3.12 -13.07
C GLN A 43 7.61 -2.31 -11.78
N TYR A 44 8.12 -2.94 -10.71
CA TYR A 44 8.26 -2.33 -9.40
C TYR A 44 9.73 -2.05 -9.10
N SER A 45 10.05 -0.77 -8.90
CA SER A 45 11.43 -0.34 -8.71
C SER A 45 11.83 -0.22 -7.23
N GLN A 46 10.89 0.10 -6.34
CA GLN A 46 11.16 0.35 -4.93
C GLN A 46 9.93 0.04 -4.07
N ALA A 47 10.18 -0.35 -2.83
CA ALA A 47 9.16 -0.49 -1.81
C ALA A 47 9.63 0.17 -0.50
N ILE A 48 8.69 0.82 0.19
CA ILE A 48 8.93 1.46 1.47
C ILE A 48 7.89 0.91 2.44
N LEU A 49 8.34 0.38 3.58
CA LEU A 49 7.45 0.00 4.66
C LEU A 49 7.12 1.24 5.49
N VAL A 50 5.83 1.48 5.69
CA VAL A 50 5.33 2.56 6.54
C VAL A 50 4.87 1.92 7.84
N GLU A 51 5.66 2.11 8.90
CA GLU A 51 5.30 1.68 10.24
C GLU A 51 4.61 2.83 10.98
N ASN A 52 3.32 2.63 11.28
CA ASN A 52 2.54 3.58 12.06
C ASN A 52 1.89 2.82 13.23
N ASP A 53 2.56 2.83 14.38
CA ASP A 53 2.12 2.15 15.60
C ASP A 53 0.71 2.56 16.05
N LEU A 54 0.34 3.83 15.84
CA LEU A 54 -0.99 4.32 16.20
C LEU A 54 -2.07 3.61 15.37
N PHE A 55 -1.94 3.60 14.04
CA PHE A 55 -2.91 2.92 13.17
C PHE A 55 -2.90 1.41 13.37
N LEU A 56 -1.74 0.80 13.60
CA LEU A 56 -1.63 -0.62 13.90
C LEU A 56 -2.32 -0.98 15.22
N SER A 57 -2.18 -0.13 16.24
CA SER A 57 -2.86 -0.29 17.53
C SER A 57 -4.37 -0.17 17.37
N GLU A 58 -4.85 0.86 16.65
CA GLU A 58 -6.29 1.07 16.39
C GLU A 58 -6.89 -0.10 15.60
N LEU A 59 -6.20 -0.62 14.58
CA LEU A 59 -6.65 -1.80 13.82
C LEU A 59 -6.77 -3.03 14.72
N LYS A 60 -5.78 -3.28 15.59
CA LYS A 60 -5.80 -4.40 16.55
C LYS A 60 -6.89 -4.22 17.60
N ALA A 61 -7.09 -3.00 18.08
CA ALA A 61 -8.16 -2.68 19.03
C ALA A 61 -9.54 -2.90 18.40
N PHE A 62 -9.73 -2.47 17.15
CA PHE A 62 -10.93 -2.73 16.37
C PHE A 62 -11.18 -4.22 16.18
N ALA A 63 -10.16 -4.99 15.80
CA ALA A 63 -10.25 -6.45 15.67
C ALA A 63 -10.72 -7.09 16.99
N ARG A 64 -10.06 -6.77 18.11
CA ARG A 64 -10.39 -7.30 19.44
C ARG A 64 -11.81 -6.91 19.88
N ALA A 65 -12.24 -5.69 19.60
CA ALA A 65 -13.59 -5.23 19.91
C ALA A 65 -14.64 -6.02 19.12
N LYS A 66 -14.35 -6.37 17.86
CA LYS A 66 -15.22 -7.22 17.05
C LYS A 66 -15.18 -8.68 17.48
N GLU A 67 -14.02 -9.22 17.85
CA GLU A 67 -13.92 -10.57 18.44
C GLU A 67 -14.80 -10.67 19.70
N ALA A 68 -14.71 -9.66 20.58
CA ALA A 68 -15.55 -9.59 21.79
C ALA A 68 -17.05 -9.43 21.50
N ALA A 69 -17.41 -8.88 20.33
CA ALA A 69 -18.79 -8.78 19.86
C ALA A 69 -19.30 -10.08 19.18
N GLY A 70 -18.48 -11.13 19.12
CA GLY A 70 -18.88 -12.46 18.61
C GLY A 70 -18.60 -12.68 17.13
N TYR A 71 -17.81 -11.82 16.48
CA TYR A 71 -17.39 -12.02 15.08
C TYR A 71 -16.35 -13.14 14.99
N SER A 72 -16.44 -13.96 13.94
CA SER A 72 -15.50 -15.06 13.72
C SER A 72 -14.16 -14.57 13.19
N GLN A 73 -13.07 -15.31 13.42
CA GLN A 73 -11.75 -14.97 12.86
C GLN A 73 -11.76 -14.87 11.33
N GLU A 74 -12.65 -15.60 10.64
CA GLU A 74 -12.82 -15.49 9.20
C GLU A 74 -13.36 -14.13 8.75
N GLU A 75 -14.24 -13.50 9.55
CA GLU A 75 -14.78 -12.16 9.29
C GLU A 75 -13.79 -11.06 9.64
N LEU A 76 -12.93 -11.32 10.61
CA LEU A 76 -11.88 -10.41 11.04
C LEU A 76 -10.55 -10.65 10.33
N ARG A 77 -10.59 -11.45 9.26
CA ARG A 77 -9.43 -11.72 8.44
C ARG A 77 -8.91 -10.43 7.85
N GLU A 78 -7.67 -10.14 8.19
CA GLU A 78 -6.95 -9.01 7.63
C GLU A 78 -6.72 -9.27 6.13
N THR A 79 -7.04 -8.26 5.33
CA THR A 79 -6.91 -8.27 3.89
C THR A 79 -6.10 -7.08 3.43
N PHE A 80 -5.50 -7.19 2.25
CA PHE A 80 -4.79 -6.09 1.63
C PHE A 80 -5.70 -5.40 0.61
N ALA A 81 -5.54 -4.10 0.51
CA ALA A 81 -6.15 -3.30 -0.51
C ALA A 81 -5.17 -2.21 -0.96
N PHE A 82 -5.42 -1.65 -2.13
CA PHE A 82 -4.43 -0.95 -2.92
C PHE A 82 -4.97 0.38 -3.41
N LEU A 83 -4.09 1.38 -3.42
CA LEU A 83 -4.36 2.71 -3.96
C LEU A 83 -3.21 3.16 -4.83
N LEU A 84 -3.55 3.78 -5.95
CA LEU A 84 -2.57 4.34 -6.89
C LEU A 84 -2.59 5.86 -6.82
N PHE A 85 -1.41 6.44 -6.72
CA PHE A 85 -1.20 7.89 -6.73
C PHE A 85 -0.24 8.25 -7.86
N ASP A 86 -0.53 9.33 -8.57
CA ASP A 86 0.41 9.88 -9.56
C ASP A 86 1.61 10.55 -8.88
N LYS A 87 1.43 11.11 -7.68
CA LYS A 87 2.47 11.84 -6.93
C LYS A 87 2.88 11.12 -5.66
N GLU A 88 4.18 11.13 -5.39
CA GLU A 88 4.75 10.57 -4.16
C GLU A 88 4.22 11.27 -2.91
N GLU A 89 4.05 12.59 -2.99
CA GLU A 89 3.62 13.44 -1.87
C GLU A 89 2.24 13.02 -1.35
N GLU A 90 1.31 12.71 -2.26
CA GLU A 90 -0.04 12.25 -1.92
C GLU A 90 0.00 10.85 -1.28
N ALA A 91 0.81 9.95 -1.82
CA ALA A 91 1.02 8.63 -1.22
C ALA A 91 1.62 8.74 0.20
N LYS A 92 2.63 9.59 0.39
CA LYS A 92 3.26 9.85 1.70
C LYS A 92 2.28 10.48 2.69
N GLU A 93 1.45 11.43 2.25
CA GLU A 93 0.45 12.05 3.11
C GLU A 93 -0.57 11.03 3.63
N VAL A 94 -1.07 10.13 2.79
CA VAL A 94 -1.97 9.05 3.21
C VAL A 94 -1.29 8.07 4.15
N CYS A 95 -0.02 7.76 3.91
CA CYS A 95 0.78 6.92 4.81
C CYS A 95 1.00 7.55 6.20
N GLN A 96 1.13 8.87 6.28
CA GLN A 96 1.32 9.59 7.55
C GLN A 96 0.00 9.85 8.28
N THR A 97 -1.01 10.31 7.55
CA THR A 97 -2.26 10.83 8.12
C THR A 97 -3.41 9.83 8.09
N GLY A 98 -3.21 8.68 7.45
CA GLY A 98 -4.22 7.65 7.24
C GLY A 98 -5.15 7.96 6.07
N LEU A 99 -6.05 7.03 5.79
CA LEU A 99 -7.08 7.21 4.77
C LEU A 99 -8.19 8.14 5.26
N ARG A 100 -8.30 9.31 4.64
CA ARG A 100 -9.34 10.31 4.94
C ARG A 100 -10.49 10.21 3.94
N VAL A 101 -11.71 10.47 4.42
CA VAL A 101 -12.87 10.67 3.54
C VAL A 101 -12.63 11.83 2.58
N ASN A 102 -13.24 11.78 1.40
CA ASN A 102 -13.08 12.75 0.32
C ASN A 102 -11.66 12.83 -0.27
N SER A 103 -10.82 11.80 -0.05
CA SER A 103 -9.50 11.66 -0.68
C SER A 103 -9.57 11.15 -2.13
N SER A 104 -10.74 10.75 -2.61
CA SER A 104 -10.95 10.26 -3.98
C SER A 104 -12.26 10.81 -4.54
N SER A 105 -12.25 11.23 -5.81
CA SER A 105 -13.46 11.69 -6.51
C SER A 105 -14.35 10.55 -7.01
N ILE A 106 -14.09 9.31 -6.60
CA ILE A 106 -14.82 8.12 -7.03
C ILE A 106 -16.11 7.99 -6.22
N SER A 107 -17.25 8.20 -6.87
CA SER A 107 -18.59 8.13 -6.27
C SER A 107 -19.37 6.86 -6.63
N THR A 108 -18.72 5.87 -7.25
CA THR A 108 -19.39 4.67 -7.77
C THR A 108 -20.02 3.79 -6.69
N LEU A 109 -19.51 3.83 -5.46
CA LEU A 109 -20.01 3.07 -4.30
C LEU A 109 -20.77 3.94 -3.29
N GLY A 110 -20.97 5.23 -3.56
CA GLY A 110 -21.64 6.16 -2.67
C GLY A 110 -21.01 7.55 -2.66
N ASP A 111 -21.34 8.32 -1.62
CA ASP A 111 -20.82 9.68 -1.45
C ASP A 111 -19.36 9.65 -0.95
N PRO A 112 -18.39 10.21 -1.70
CA PRO A 112 -16.98 10.20 -1.31
C PRO A 112 -16.72 11.01 -0.03
N ALA A 113 -17.62 11.91 0.40
CA ALA A 113 -17.51 12.58 1.69
C ALA A 113 -17.90 11.69 2.88
N LYS A 114 -18.51 10.52 2.62
CA LYS A 114 -18.95 9.56 3.64
C LYS A 114 -18.08 8.32 3.74
N GLY A 115 -17.07 8.18 2.89
CA GLY A 115 -16.23 6.99 2.86
C GLY A 115 -14.94 7.20 2.09
N VAL A 116 -14.16 6.13 1.99
CA VAL A 116 -12.93 6.10 1.20
C VAL A 116 -13.05 4.98 0.19
N TYR A 117 -12.70 5.29 -1.06
CA TYR A 117 -12.60 4.27 -2.09
C TYR A 117 -11.24 3.60 -1.98
N ILE A 118 -11.21 2.27 -2.01
CA ILE A 118 -9.97 1.50 -2.06
C ILE A 118 -10.14 0.27 -2.93
N SER A 119 -9.14 -0.03 -3.76
CA SER A 119 -9.20 -1.18 -4.67
C SER A 119 -8.79 -2.45 -3.96
N LYS A 120 -9.62 -3.50 -4.05
CA LYS A 120 -9.24 -4.84 -3.59
C LYS A 120 -8.14 -5.46 -4.45
N HIS A 121 -8.11 -5.11 -5.74
CA HIS A 121 -7.24 -5.73 -6.74
C HIS A 121 -6.16 -4.75 -7.19
N ALA A 122 -4.91 -5.21 -7.19
CA ALA A 122 -3.75 -4.35 -7.48
C ALA A 122 -3.56 -4.06 -8.98
N ASP A 123 -4.25 -4.77 -9.87
CA ASP A 123 -4.31 -4.54 -11.31
C ASP A 123 -5.52 -3.69 -11.73
N CYS A 124 -6.48 -3.46 -10.82
CA CYS A 124 -7.69 -2.65 -11.05
C CYS A 124 -7.71 -1.39 -10.16
N LEU A 125 -6.65 -0.59 -10.28
CA LEU A 125 -6.46 0.60 -9.43
C LEU A 125 -7.12 1.86 -9.98
N HIS A 126 -7.38 1.91 -11.29
CA HIS A 126 -7.94 3.09 -11.94
C HIS A 126 -8.99 2.66 -12.99
N PRO A 127 -10.13 3.36 -13.12
CA PRO A 127 -11.18 3.03 -14.11
C PRO A 127 -10.71 3.15 -15.57
N ARG A 128 -9.61 3.87 -15.80
CA ARG A 128 -8.92 3.92 -17.10
C ARG A 128 -7.70 3.02 -17.07
N PRO A 129 -7.47 2.20 -18.12
CA PRO A 129 -6.29 1.36 -18.22
C PRO A 129 -5.03 2.21 -18.12
N TRP A 130 -4.09 1.75 -17.29
CA TRP A 130 -2.81 2.40 -17.11
C TRP A 130 -2.04 2.38 -18.43
N GLN A 131 -1.71 3.57 -18.95
CA GLN A 131 -1.09 3.71 -20.26
C GLN A 131 0.41 3.40 -20.16
N HIS A 132 0.97 2.78 -21.19
CA HIS A 132 2.41 2.52 -21.31
C HIS A 132 3.23 3.80 -21.04
N GLY A 133 4.26 3.67 -20.20
CA GLY A 133 5.19 4.77 -19.89
C GLY A 133 4.79 5.67 -18.71
N LYS A 134 3.69 5.38 -18.01
CA LYS A 134 3.34 6.08 -16.77
C LYS A 134 3.96 5.40 -15.55
N SER A 135 4.59 6.18 -14.68
CA SER A 135 5.01 5.78 -13.34
C SER A 135 4.02 6.31 -12.30
N GLY A 136 3.95 5.63 -11.15
CA GLY A 136 3.06 6.00 -10.06
C GLY A 136 3.44 5.25 -8.78
N TYR A 137 2.77 5.59 -7.70
CA TYR A 137 3.03 5.06 -6.36
C TYR A 137 1.84 4.24 -5.91
N ILE A 138 2.07 2.99 -5.52
CA ILE A 138 1.04 2.12 -4.98
C ILE A 138 1.19 2.04 -3.46
N VAL A 139 0.14 2.42 -2.74
CA VAL A 139 0.05 2.23 -1.30
C VAL A 139 -0.69 0.92 -1.03
N ILE A 140 -0.05 0.03 -0.28
CA ILE A 140 -0.64 -1.23 0.19
C ILE A 140 -1.18 -1.01 1.60
N CYS A 141 -2.49 -1.01 1.76
CA CYS A 141 -3.17 -0.86 3.04
C CYS A 141 -3.62 -2.22 3.57
N LYS A 142 -3.37 -2.46 4.86
CA LYS A 142 -3.95 -3.58 5.60
C LYS A 142 -5.27 -3.15 6.21
N LEU A 143 -6.34 -3.90 5.97
CA LEU A 143 -7.67 -3.59 6.49
C LEU A 143 -8.45 -4.84 6.86
N ILE A 144 -9.43 -4.67 7.73
CA ILE A 144 -10.36 -5.73 8.14
C ILE A 144 -11.71 -5.43 7.48
N LYS A 145 -12.17 -6.32 6.62
CA LYS A 145 -13.49 -6.20 5.98
C LYS A 145 -14.52 -6.96 6.80
N VAL A 146 -15.26 -6.24 7.64
CA VAL A 146 -16.41 -6.78 8.36
C VAL A 146 -17.59 -6.93 7.38
N LYS A 147 -18.27 -8.08 7.41
CA LYS A 147 -19.48 -8.33 6.61
C LYS A 147 -20.73 -7.87 7.32
#